data_AF-A0A348Q9W9-F1
#
_entry.id   AF-A0A348Q9W9-F1
#
_cell.length_a   1.000
_cell.length_b   1.000
_cell.length_c   1.000
_cell.angle_alpha   90.00
_cell.angle_beta   90.00
_cell.angle_gamma   90.00
#
_symmetry.space_group_name_H-M   'P 1'
#
loop_
_entity.id
_entity.type
_entity.pdbx_description
1 polymer ?
#
loop_
_entity_poly.entity_id
_entity_poly.type
_entity_poly.pdbx_seq_one_letter_code
_entity_poly.pdbx_strand_id
1 'polypeptide(L)'
;HIVALEKLLESPDSFTVNLGSGNGYSVLDVVKAFEQASGREIPLNFAERRAGDLPAYWADPSYAMELLGWKTRLTLEDMCRDQWAWQSGNPEGYPQREVGAA
;
A
#
# COMPACT_ATOMS: atom_id res chain seq x y z
N HIS A 1 -9.84 3.13 10.04
CA HIS A 1 -9.96 3.97 11.25
C HIS A 1 -11.34 3.88 11.89
N ILE A 2 -12.44 4.22 11.19
CA ILE A 2 -13.80 4.24 11.79
C ILE A 2 -14.18 2.90 12.47
N VAL A 3 -14.03 1.78 11.77
CA VAL A 3 -14.33 0.44 12.32
C VAL A 3 -13.54 0.13 13.60
N ALA A 4 -12.28 0.56 13.68
CA ALA A 4 -11.47 0.36 14.88
C ALA A 4 -11.97 1.23 16.05
N LEU A 5 -12.39 2.47 15.76
CA LEU A 5 -12.97 3.36 16.76
C LEU A 5 -14.30 2.81 17.29
N GLU A 6 -15.18 2.34 16.41
CA GLU A 6 -16.44 1.69 16.80
C GLU A 6 -16.19 0.52 17.75
N LYS A 7 -15.20 -0.33 17.43
CA LYS A 7 -14.83 -1.46 18.30
C LYS A 7 -14.36 -1.02 19.69
N LEU A 8 -13.56 0.04 19.77
CA LEU A 8 -13.05 0.61 21.04
C LEU A 8 -14.16 1.28 21.86
N LEU A 9 -15.22 1.76 21.22
CA LEU A 9 -16.39 2.32 21.90
C LEU A 9 -17.31 1.22 22.46
N GLU A 10 -17.36 0.05 21.82
CA GLU A 10 -18.11 -1.12 22.30
C GLU A 10 -17.42 -1.87 23.44
N SER A 11 -16.08 -1.97 23.40
CA SER A 11 -15.27 -2.56 24.47
C SER A 11 -14.02 -1.70 24.72
N PRO A 12 -13.72 -1.33 25.97
CA PRO A 12 -12.58 -0.49 26.30
C PRO A 12 -11.22 -1.21 26.17
N ASP A 13 -11.22 -2.50 25.80
CA ASP A 13 -9.98 -3.26 25.62
C ASP A 13 -9.20 -2.78 24.40
N SER A 14 -7.91 -2.51 24.60
CA SER A 14 -6.99 -2.24 23.50
C SER A 14 -6.73 -3.52 22.71
N PHE A 15 -6.51 -3.37 21.40
CA PHE A 15 -6.15 -4.48 20.51
C PHE A 15 -5.05 -4.08 19.53
N THR A 16 -4.37 -5.08 18.97
CA THR A 16 -3.39 -4.90 17.89
C THR A 16 -3.70 -5.91 16.79
N VAL A 17 -3.79 -5.45 15.56
CA VAL A 17 -4.09 -6.28 14.39
C VAL A 17 -3.13 -5.95 13.25
N ASN A 18 -2.82 -6.95 12.42
CA ASN A 18 -2.10 -6.70 11.17
C ASN A 18 -3.08 -6.20 10.11
N LEU A 19 -2.75 -5.09 9.45
CA LEU A 19 -3.50 -4.60 8.30
C LEU A 19 -2.67 -4.82 7.02
N GLY A 20 -3.07 -5.83 6.26
CA GLY A 20 -2.49 -6.13 4.96
C GLY A 20 -3.41 -7.07 4.18
N SER A 21 -3.10 -7.31 2.92
CA SER A 21 -3.91 -8.17 2.05
C SER A 21 -3.71 -9.67 2.30
N GLY A 22 -2.62 -10.05 2.99
CA GLY A 22 -2.19 -11.45 3.07
C GLY A 22 -1.43 -11.96 1.85
N ASN A 23 -1.36 -11.16 0.78
CA ASN A 23 -0.72 -11.54 -0.47
C ASN A 23 0.72 -10.99 -0.51
N GLY A 24 1.68 -11.87 -0.77
CA GLY A 24 3.06 -11.49 -1.06
C GLY A 24 3.23 -11.23 -2.56
N TYR A 25 3.85 -10.11 -2.91
CA TYR A 25 4.23 -9.78 -4.28
C TYR A 25 5.73 -9.50 -4.32
N SER A 26 6.41 -9.99 -5.36
CA SER A 26 7.81 -9.64 -5.61
C SER A 26 7.92 -8.25 -6.21
N VAL A 27 9.14 -7.70 -6.22
CA VAL A 27 9.44 -6.45 -6.93
C VAL A 27 9.05 -6.54 -8.41
N LEU A 28 9.29 -7.70 -9.04
CA LEU A 28 8.98 -7.90 -10.46
C LEU A 28 7.47 -7.98 -10.73
N ASP A 29 6.67 -8.50 -9.78
CA ASP A 29 5.21 -8.50 -9.89
C ASP A 29 4.66 -7.07 -9.89
N VAL A 30 5.20 -6.22 -9.02
CA VAL A 30 4.84 -4.79 -8.95
C VAL A 30 5.21 -4.08 -10.25
N VAL A 31 6.43 -4.30 -10.77
CA VAL A 31 6.86 -3.71 -12.04
C VAL A 31 5.90 -4.12 -13.16
N LYS A 32 5.63 -5.43 -13.30
CA LYS A 32 4.74 -5.95 -14.35
C LYS A 32 3.31 -5.41 -14.24
N ALA A 33 2.78 -5.27 -13.02
CA ALA A 33 1.46 -4.68 -12.80
C ALA A 33 1.45 -3.18 -13.19
N PHE A 34 2.55 -2.47 -12.92
CA PHE A 34 2.69 -1.06 -13.27
C PHE A 34 2.89 -0.83 -14.77
N GLU A 35 3.62 -1.70 -15.47
CA GLU A 35 3.73 -1.69 -16.94
C GLU A 35 2.36 -1.86 -17.59
N GLN A 36 1.55 -2.80 -17.09
CA GLN A 36 0.17 -2.99 -17.55
C GLN A 36 -0.70 -1.75 -17.30
N ALA A 37 -0.60 -1.14 -16.12
CA ALA A 37 -1.36 0.05 -15.76
C ALA A 37 -0.98 1.28 -16.62
N SER A 38 0.31 1.44 -16.93
CA SER A 38 0.83 2.60 -17.66
C SER A 38 0.86 2.43 -19.18
N GLY A 39 0.79 1.17 -19.66
CA GLY A 39 0.99 0.83 -21.08
C GLY A 39 2.41 1.09 -21.56
N ARG A 40 3.39 1.13 -20.65
CA ARG A 40 4.80 1.46 -20.93
C ARG A 40 5.71 0.42 -20.29
N GLU A 41 6.78 0.06 -20.98
CA GLU A 41 7.85 -0.73 -20.39
C GLU A 41 8.62 0.09 -19.36
N ILE A 42 8.99 -0.54 -18.24
CA ILE A 42 9.78 0.04 -17.16
C ILE A 42 11.18 -0.56 -17.23
N PRO A 43 12.21 0.21 -17.59
CA PRO A 43 13.58 -0.28 -17.63
C PRO A 43 14.06 -0.72 -16.25
N LEU A 44 14.53 -1.97 -16.14
CA LEU A 44 15.06 -2.53 -14.90
C LEU A 44 16.58 -2.65 -14.95
N ASN A 45 17.22 -2.33 -13.83
CA ASN A 45 18.62 -2.62 -13.58
C ASN A 45 18.74 -3.31 -12.21
N PHE A 46 19.27 -4.52 -12.20
CA PHE A 46 19.46 -5.28 -10.96
C PHE A 46 20.66 -4.73 -10.19
N ALA A 47 20.45 -4.51 -8.89
CA ALA A 47 21.48 -4.03 -7.98
C ALA A 47 21.70 -5.02 -6.84
N GLU A 48 22.76 -4.80 -6.07
CA GLU A 48 23.00 -5.56 -4.84
C GLU A 48 21.86 -5.37 -3.83
N ARG A 49 21.71 -6.33 -2.90
CA ARG A 49 20.72 -6.23 -1.83
C ARG A 49 21.00 -5.01 -0.97
N ARG A 50 19.97 -4.21 -0.72
CA ARG A 50 20.04 -3.13 0.27
C ARG A 50 20.15 -3.74 1.67
N ALA A 51 21.14 -3.29 2.44
CA ALA A 51 21.33 -3.75 3.81
C ALA A 51 20.07 -3.47 4.65
N GLY A 52 19.59 -4.49 5.36
CA GLY A 52 18.37 -4.43 6.18
C GLY A 52 17.13 -5.05 5.53
N ASP A 53 17.12 -5.28 4.22
CA ASP A 53 15.98 -5.88 3.54
C ASP A 53 15.89 -7.39 3.80
N LEU A 54 14.76 -7.82 4.36
CA LEU A 54 14.40 -9.24 4.45
C LEU A 54 13.94 -9.77 3.09
N PRO A 55 14.13 -11.07 2.79
CA PRO A 55 13.77 -11.62 1.49
C PRO A 55 12.27 -11.64 1.20
N ALA A 56 11.43 -11.88 2.22
CA ALA A 56 9.98 -11.88 2.08
C ALA A 56 9.29 -11.78 3.45
N TYR A 57 8.20 -11.00 3.50
CA TYR A 57 7.26 -10.93 4.61
C TYR A 57 5.92 -10.38 4.11
N TRP A 58 4.82 -10.79 4.74
CA TRP A 58 3.48 -10.27 4.49
C TRP A 58 2.65 -10.41 5.77
N ALA A 59 1.55 -9.66 5.86
CA ALA A 59 0.65 -9.72 7.01
C ALA A 59 -0.17 -11.02 6.99
N ASP A 60 -0.45 -11.60 8.16
CA ASP A 60 -1.64 -12.44 8.35
C ASP A 60 -2.79 -11.55 8.85
N PRO A 61 -3.81 -11.26 8.02
CA PRO A 61 -4.92 -10.37 8.40
C PRO A 61 -6.08 -11.11 9.08
N SER A 62 -5.95 -12.40 9.40
CA SER A 62 -7.06 -13.22 9.92
C SER A 62 -7.67 -12.61 11.18
N TYR A 63 -6.85 -12.10 12.09
CA TYR A 63 -7.33 -11.47 13.32
C TYR A 63 -8.07 -10.13 13.07
N ALA A 64 -7.66 -9.35 12.07
CA ALA A 64 -8.40 -8.14 11.68
C ALA A 64 -9.77 -8.47 11.10
N MET A 65 -9.86 -9.55 10.32
CA MET A 65 -11.13 -10.02 9.77
C MET A 65 -12.05 -10.54 10.87
N GLU A 66 -11.55 -11.34 11.81
CA GLU A 66 -12.34 -11.87 12.92
C GLU A 66 -12.83 -10.76 13.86
N LEU A 67 -11.93 -9.88 14.30
CA LEU A 67 -12.23 -8.86 15.30
C LEU A 67 -13.06 -7.69 14.75
N LEU A 68 -12.75 -7.26 13.52
CA LEU A 68 -13.27 -6.02 12.95
C LEU A 68 -14.14 -6.25 11.71
N GLY A 69 -14.26 -7.48 11.20
CA GLY A 69 -14.89 -7.74 9.90
C GLY A 69 -14.15 -7.08 8.73
N TRP A 70 -12.88 -6.68 8.94
CA TRP A 70 -12.13 -5.89 7.98
C TRP A 70 -11.27 -6.77 7.07
N LYS A 71 -11.28 -6.47 5.77
CA LYS A 71 -10.37 -7.05 4.77
C LYS A 71 -10.12 -6.08 3.63
N THR A 72 -8.99 -6.22 2.96
CA THR A 72 -8.72 -5.51 1.71
C THR A 72 -9.70 -5.93 0.61
N ARG A 73 -10.05 -5.02 -0.29
CA ARG A 73 -10.96 -5.27 -1.42
C ARG A 73 -10.32 -5.02 -2.79
N LEU A 74 -9.19 -4.30 -2.80
CA LEU A 74 -8.48 -3.91 -4.01
C LEU A 74 -7.27 -4.83 -4.23
N THR A 75 -6.91 -5.04 -5.49
CA THR A 75 -5.78 -5.88 -5.89
C THR A 75 -4.52 -5.06 -6.14
N LEU A 76 -3.40 -5.72 -6.46
CA LEU A 76 -2.18 -5.03 -6.88
C LEU A 76 -2.39 -4.21 -8.15
N GLU A 77 -3.17 -4.75 -9.10
CA GLU A 77 -3.49 -4.09 -10.36
C GLU A 77 -4.32 -2.82 -10.12
N ASP A 78 -5.28 -2.85 -9.19
CA ASP A 78 -6.03 -1.67 -8.78
C ASP A 78 -5.10 -0.59 -8.21
N MET A 79 -4.17 -0.99 -7.33
CA MET A 79 -3.19 -0.08 -6.73
C MET A 79 -2.32 0.58 -7.81
N CYS A 80 -1.77 -0.19 -8.75
CA CYS A 80 -0.93 0.33 -9.82
C CYS A 80 -1.70 1.24 -10.78
N ARG A 81 -2.95 0.87 -11.14
CA ARG A 81 -3.83 1.69 -11.97
C ARG A 81 -4.10 3.05 -11.34
N ASP A 82 -4.55 3.05 -10.09
CA ASP A 82 -4.94 4.29 -9.41
C ASP A 82 -3.72 5.19 -9.16
N GLN A 83 -2.57 4.59 -8.82
CA GLN A 83 -1.30 5.32 -8.69
C GLN A 83 -0.85 5.95 -10.01
N TRP A 84 -0.93 5.21 -11.13
CA TRP A 84 -0.60 5.75 -12.44
C TRP A 84 -1.57 6.86 -12.87
N ALA A 85 -2.87 6.70 -12.63
CA ALA A 85 -3.86 7.72 -12.91
C ALA A 85 -3.57 9.03 -12.15
N TRP A 86 -3.20 8.92 -10.86
CA TRP A 86 -2.78 10.07 -10.06
C TRP A 86 -1.50 10.70 -10.61
N GLN A 87 -0.43 9.92 -10.78
CA GLN A 87 0.89 10.45 -11.16
C GLN A 87 0.91 11.03 -12.58
N SER A 88 0.16 10.44 -13.51
CA SER A 88 0.05 10.96 -14.88
C SER A 88 -0.76 12.27 -14.94
N GLY A 89 -1.76 12.44 -14.07
CA GLY A 89 -2.51 13.68 -13.91
C GLY A 89 -1.78 14.75 -13.08
N ASN A 90 -0.84 14.34 -12.23
CA ASN A 90 -0.12 15.21 -11.29
C ASN A 90 1.39 14.90 -11.34
N PRO A 91 2.07 15.18 -12.46
CA PRO A 91 3.46 14.78 -12.66
C PRO A 91 4.42 15.38 -11.63
N GLU A 92 4.14 16.60 -11.16
CA GLU A 92 4.91 17.30 -10.13
C GLU A 92 4.36 17.09 -8.70
N GLY A 93 3.40 16.19 -8.53
CA GLY A 93 2.73 15.95 -7.26
C GLY A 93 1.83 17.12 -6.82
N TYR A 94 1.73 17.34 -5.51
CA TYR A 94 0.97 18.46 -4.97
C TYR A 94 1.73 19.78 -5.14
N PRO A 95 1.05 20.91 -5.38
CA PRO A 95 1.70 22.22 -5.40
C PRO A 95 2.43 22.48 -4.08
N GLN A 96 3.72 22.80 -4.15
CA GLN A 96 4.42 23.33 -2.99
C GLN A 96 3.85 24.72 -2.68
N ARG A 97 3.23 24.87 -1.50
CA ARG A 97 2.99 26.20 -0.95
C ARG A 97 4.33 26.74 -0.48
N GLU A 98 4.78 27.85 -1.04
CA GLU A 98 5.84 28.64 -0.42
C GLU A 98 5.35 29.03 0.98
N VAL A 99 6.01 28.51 2.01
CA VAL A 99 5.90 29.05 3.36
C VAL A 99 6.73 30.34 3.35
N GLY A 100 6.13 31.40 2.81
CA GLY A 100 6.71 32.73 2.77
C GLY A 100 6.99 33.23 4.19
N ALA A 101 8.21 33.72 4.36
CA ALA A 101 8.80 34.25 5.58
C ALA A 101 7.92 35.29 6.29
N ALA A 102 7.97 35.24 7.63
CA ALA A 102 7.47 36.29 8.52
C ALA A 102 8.22 37.62 8.33
#